data_AF-A0A2S7U3D6-F1
#
_entry.id   AF-A0A2S7U3D6-F1
#
_cell.length_a   1.000
_cell.length_b   1.000
_cell.length_c   1.000
_cell.angle_alpha   90.00
_cell.angle_beta   90.00
_cell.angle_gamma   90.00
#
_symmetry.space_group_name_H-M   'P 1'
#
loop_
_entity.id
_entity.type
_entity.pdbx_description
1 polymer ?
#
loop_
_entity_poly.entity_id
_entity_poly.type
_entity_poly.pdbx_seq_one_letter_code
_entity_poly.pdbx_strand_id
1 'polypeptide(L)'
;MLDTIYQHAIQLIDQKNITELSYLIKHLKCDFPGSHGSLTMQQTPAPLSLAIQANSKEAIKNLAKSQKQMEQLLCCPVIERGVLMPDACPAGNTPAVIPVCGVIAVKNAIIPAAHSADICCSLHASFFVSELDTTSIMDTLQSVTRFGPGGRPKSDQVQHDWIHSSESY
;
A
#
# COMPACT_ATOMS: atom_id res chain seq x y z
N MET A 1 11.87 -8.34 -18.55
CA MET A 1 13.18 -8.56 -17.89
C MET A 1 13.38 -10.03 -17.60
N LEU A 2 12.50 -10.68 -16.82
CA LEU A 2 12.57 -12.15 -16.63
C LEU A 2 12.47 -12.94 -17.94
N ASP A 3 11.52 -12.60 -18.82
CA ASP A 3 11.44 -13.24 -20.15
C ASP A 3 12.72 -13.08 -20.97
N THR A 4 13.35 -11.91 -20.88
CA THR A 4 14.60 -11.61 -21.59
C THR A 4 15.76 -12.46 -21.05
N ILE A 5 15.85 -12.60 -19.72
CA ILE A 5 16.85 -13.46 -19.06
C ILE A 5 16.59 -14.93 -19.40
N TYR A 6 15.33 -15.35 -19.45
CA TYR A 6 14.93 -16.71 -19.80
C TYR A 6 15.29 -17.06 -21.25
N GLN A 7 14.96 -16.20 -22.20
CA GLN A 7 15.31 -16.40 -23.62
C GLN A 7 16.83 -16.39 -23.83
N HIS A 8 17.57 -15.54 -23.12
CA HIS A 8 19.04 -15.54 -23.13
C HIS A 8 19.63 -16.81 -22.52
N ALA A 9 19.02 -17.34 -21.46
CA ALA A 9 19.44 -18.61 -20.86
C ALA A 9 19.29 -19.78 -21.84
N ILE A 10 18.18 -19.84 -22.59
CA ILE A 10 17.98 -20.85 -23.65
C ILE A 10 19.07 -20.73 -24.72
N GLN A 11 19.37 -19.51 -25.20
CA GLN A 11 20.44 -19.31 -26.18
C GLN A 11 21.81 -19.75 -25.68
N LEU A 12 22.13 -19.50 -24.40
CA LEU A 12 23.38 -19.93 -23.80
C LEU A 12 23.49 -21.47 -23.69
N ILE A 13 22.38 -22.14 -23.37
CA ILE A 13 22.30 -23.61 -23.35
C ILE A 13 22.57 -24.15 -24.76
N ASP A 14 21.89 -23.60 -25.77
CA ASP A 14 21.96 -24.11 -27.15
C ASP A 14 23.31 -23.81 -27.83
N GLN A 15 23.85 -22.60 -27.68
CA GLN A 15 25.05 -22.16 -28.41
C GLN A 15 26.36 -22.58 -27.74
N LYS A 16 26.40 -22.60 -26.40
CA LYS A 16 27.60 -22.96 -25.63
C LYS A 16 27.53 -24.37 -25.04
N ASN A 17 26.45 -25.12 -25.32
CA ASN A 17 26.21 -26.47 -24.84
C ASN A 17 26.33 -26.58 -23.31
N ILE A 18 25.82 -25.57 -22.60
CA ILE A 18 25.92 -25.48 -21.14
C ILE A 18 24.87 -26.40 -20.53
N THR A 19 25.31 -27.50 -19.94
CA THR A 19 24.46 -28.50 -19.27
C THR A 19 24.47 -28.37 -17.75
N GLU A 20 25.49 -27.72 -17.19
CA GLU A 20 25.67 -27.48 -15.76
C GLU A 20 24.94 -26.21 -15.30
N LEU A 21 23.98 -26.35 -14.39
CA LEU A 21 23.20 -25.22 -13.83
C LEU A 21 24.10 -24.17 -13.16
N SER A 22 25.15 -24.61 -12.47
CA SER A 22 26.12 -23.73 -11.80
C SER A 22 26.84 -22.82 -12.80
N TYR A 23 27.19 -23.36 -13.95
CA TYR A 23 27.88 -22.66 -15.03
C TYR A 23 26.94 -21.73 -15.80
N LEU A 24 25.68 -22.14 -16.03
CA LEU A 24 24.64 -21.29 -16.60
C LEU A 24 24.37 -20.07 -15.72
N ILE A 25 24.17 -20.26 -14.42
CA ILE A 25 23.96 -19.17 -13.45
C ILE A 25 25.15 -18.22 -13.42
N LYS A 26 26.39 -18.72 -13.58
CA LYS A 26 27.59 -17.88 -13.64
C LYS A 26 27.58 -16.94 -14.86
N HIS A 27 27.30 -17.46 -16.06
CA HIS A 27 27.18 -16.63 -17.27
C HIS A 27 26.03 -15.63 -17.14
N LEU A 28 24.87 -16.07 -16.65
CA LEU A 28 23.73 -15.20 -16.42
C LEU A 28 24.06 -14.08 -15.42
N LYS A 29 24.82 -14.35 -14.36
CA LYS A 29 25.30 -13.32 -13.41
C LYS A 29 26.37 -12.40 -13.99
N CYS A 30 27.10 -12.82 -15.03
CA CYS A 30 28.05 -11.93 -15.72
C CYS A 30 27.34 -11.01 -16.70
N ASP A 31 26.39 -11.55 -17.46
CA ASP A 31 25.64 -10.83 -18.49
C ASP A 31 24.53 -9.96 -17.90
N PHE A 32 23.91 -10.46 -16.83
CA PHE A 32 22.97 -9.76 -15.97
C PHE A 32 23.55 -9.72 -14.56
N PRO A 33 24.57 -8.87 -14.32
CA PRO A 33 25.06 -8.66 -12.97
C PRO A 33 23.87 -8.35 -12.10
N GLY A 34 23.85 -8.97 -10.92
CA GLY A 34 22.91 -8.64 -9.85
C GLY A 34 23.20 -7.24 -9.35
N SER A 35 23.07 -6.23 -10.21
CA SER A 35 22.60 -4.95 -9.76
C SER A 35 21.17 -5.24 -9.30
N HIS A 36 21.04 -5.57 -8.02
CA HIS A 36 19.98 -4.93 -7.27
C HIS A 36 20.26 -3.44 -7.50
N GLY A 37 19.72 -2.88 -8.59
CA GLY A 37 20.00 -1.51 -8.97
C GLY A 37 19.68 -0.71 -7.75
N SER A 38 20.71 -0.13 -7.12
CA SER A 38 20.51 0.74 -5.98
C SER A 38 19.66 1.87 -6.55
N LEU A 39 18.37 1.80 -6.24
CA LEU A 39 17.38 2.71 -6.76
C LEU A 39 17.70 4.07 -6.16
N THR A 40 18.34 4.93 -6.95
CA THR A 40 18.71 6.26 -6.51
C THR A 40 17.46 7.12 -6.45
N MET A 41 17.31 7.88 -5.37
CA MET A 41 16.25 8.87 -5.24
C MET A 41 16.32 9.87 -6.39
N GLN A 42 15.15 10.20 -6.94
CA GLN A 42 14.99 11.23 -7.94
C GLN A 42 15.36 12.59 -7.32
N GLN A 43 16.07 13.44 -8.08
CA GLN A 43 16.38 14.81 -7.63
C GLN A 43 15.15 15.71 -7.69
N THR A 44 14.20 15.36 -8.56
CA THR A 44 12.95 16.10 -8.78
C THR A 44 11.79 15.16 -8.44
N PRO A 45 10.79 15.62 -7.69
CA PRO A 45 9.63 14.79 -7.39
C PRO A 45 8.85 14.44 -8.65
N ALA A 46 8.26 13.25 -8.69
CA ALA A 46 7.25 12.90 -9.67
C ALA A 46 6.05 13.87 -9.62
N PRO A 47 5.25 13.99 -10.69
CA PRO A 47 4.13 14.93 -10.75
C PRO A 47 3.13 14.76 -9.59
N LEU A 48 2.78 15.88 -8.95
CA LEU A 48 1.78 15.97 -7.88
C LEU A 48 0.59 16.80 -8.35
N SER A 49 -0.62 16.25 -8.25
CA SER A 49 -1.87 17.01 -8.42
C SER A 49 -2.54 17.29 -7.07
N LEU A 50 -3.14 18.48 -6.94
CA LEU A 50 -3.83 18.91 -5.73
C LEU A 50 -5.33 19.01 -6.01
N ALA A 51 -6.12 18.12 -5.41
CA ALA A 51 -7.59 18.17 -5.44
C ALA A 51 -8.15 18.78 -4.14
N ILE A 52 -7.37 19.65 -3.49
CA ILE A 52 -7.66 20.18 -2.16
C ILE A 52 -7.57 21.71 -2.17
N GLN A 53 -8.47 22.34 -1.42
CA GLN A 53 -8.50 23.79 -1.21
C GLN A 53 -8.42 24.08 0.29
N ALA A 54 -7.63 25.07 0.66
CA ALA A 54 -7.43 25.45 2.05
C ALA A 54 -7.79 26.92 2.27
N ASN A 55 -8.81 27.17 3.09
CA ASN A 55 -9.39 28.51 3.28
C ASN A 55 -9.08 29.11 4.66
N SER A 56 -8.72 28.30 5.66
CA SER A 56 -8.32 28.76 6.99
C SER A 56 -6.80 28.72 7.15
N LYS A 57 -6.29 29.50 8.11
CA LYS A 57 -4.85 29.53 8.43
C LYS A 57 -4.33 28.14 8.81
N GLU A 58 -5.12 27.39 9.56
CA GLU A 58 -4.83 26.02 10.00
C GLU A 58 -4.83 25.06 8.82
N ALA A 59 -5.83 25.15 7.94
CA ALA A 59 -5.92 24.33 6.74
C ALA A 59 -4.73 24.58 5.81
N ILE A 60 -4.35 25.84 5.60
CA ILE A 60 -3.18 26.21 4.77
C ILE A 60 -1.90 25.63 5.37
N LYS A 61 -1.73 25.72 6.69
CA LYS A 61 -0.58 25.15 7.40
C LYS A 61 -0.53 23.62 7.28
N ASN A 62 -1.68 22.96 7.36
CA ASN A 62 -1.77 21.50 7.23
C ASN A 62 -1.51 21.06 5.79
N LEU A 63 -2.11 21.73 4.80
CA LEU A 63 -1.86 21.46 3.39
C LEU A 63 -0.38 21.60 3.04
N ALA A 64 0.28 22.67 3.50
CA ALA A 64 1.71 22.87 3.27
C ALA A 64 2.57 21.72 3.83
N LYS A 65 2.19 21.15 4.97
CA LYS A 65 2.88 19.98 5.54
C LYS A 65 2.64 18.73 4.71
N SER A 66 1.39 18.44 4.35
CA SER A 66 1.03 17.29 3.51
C SER A 66 1.73 17.34 2.16
N GLN A 67 1.72 18.52 1.52
CA GLN A 67 2.39 18.73 0.24
C GLN A 67 3.90 18.49 0.36
N LYS A 68 4.55 19.06 1.38
CA LYS A 68 5.98 18.84 1.61
C LYS A 68 6.33 17.36 1.82
N GLN A 69 5.54 16.64 2.61
CA GLN A 69 5.74 15.21 2.83
C GLN A 69 5.56 14.40 1.54
N MET A 70 4.51 14.72 0.76
CA MET A 70 4.22 14.08 -0.52
C MET A 70 5.32 14.36 -1.56
N GLU A 71 5.81 15.59 -1.67
CA GLU A 71 6.93 15.94 -2.56
C GLU A 71 8.20 15.13 -2.22
N GLN A 72 8.52 14.96 -0.94
CA GLN A 72 9.65 14.12 -0.53
C GLN A 72 9.44 12.65 -0.89
N LEU A 73 8.22 12.13 -0.68
CA LEU A 73 7.86 10.76 -1.04
C LEU A 73 7.96 10.55 -2.56
N LEU A 74 7.52 11.51 -3.36
CA LEU A 74 7.53 11.47 -4.82
C LEU A 74 8.93 11.48 -5.44
N CYS A 75 9.98 11.71 -4.65
CA CYS A 75 11.36 11.47 -5.09
C CYS A 75 11.73 9.97 -5.11
N CYS A 76 10.87 9.07 -4.61
CA CYS A 76 11.10 7.63 -4.68
C CYS A 76 11.03 7.17 -6.16
N PRO A 77 12.05 6.45 -6.68
CA PRO A 77 12.20 6.18 -8.12
C PRO A 77 11.17 5.22 -8.71
N VAL A 78 10.37 4.53 -7.88
CA VAL A 78 9.29 3.65 -8.34
C VAL A 78 7.93 4.36 -8.43
N ILE A 79 7.83 5.61 -7.97
CA ILE A 79 6.58 6.37 -8.00
C ILE A 79 6.50 7.16 -9.31
N GLU A 80 5.38 7.01 -10.03
CA GLU A 80 5.13 7.67 -11.31
C GLU A 80 4.40 9.01 -11.17
N ARG A 81 3.51 9.13 -10.17
CA ARG A 81 2.67 10.31 -9.91
C ARG A 81 1.98 10.19 -8.55
N GLY A 82 1.54 11.33 -8.00
CA GLY A 82 0.73 11.38 -6.79
C GLY A 82 -0.38 12.42 -6.83
N VAL A 83 -1.33 12.28 -5.90
CA VAL A 83 -2.47 13.18 -5.72
C VAL A 83 -2.71 13.40 -4.21
N LEU A 84 -3.02 14.63 -3.82
CA LEU A 84 -3.65 14.92 -2.53
C LEU A 84 -5.16 15.11 -2.73
N MET A 85 -5.94 14.26 -2.07
CA MET A 85 -7.41 14.32 -2.08
C MET A 85 -7.94 15.50 -1.26
N PRO A 86 -9.23 15.89 -1.42
CA PRO A 86 -9.80 17.08 -0.77
C PRO A 86 -9.74 17.10 0.76
N ASP A 87 -9.66 15.94 1.38
CA ASP A 87 -9.62 15.70 2.82
C ASP A 87 -8.21 15.37 3.34
N ALA A 88 -7.20 15.53 2.50
CA ALA A 88 -5.82 15.17 2.86
C ALA A 88 -5.31 15.95 4.07
N CYS A 89 -4.67 15.24 5.01
CA CYS A 89 -4.11 15.84 6.20
C CYS A 89 -2.75 15.21 6.58
N PRO A 90 -1.89 15.93 7.32
CA PRO A 90 -0.55 15.43 7.64
C PRO A 90 -0.60 14.14 8.45
N ALA A 91 0.25 13.18 8.09
CA ALA A 91 0.42 11.93 8.82
C ALA A 91 1.84 11.83 9.40
N GLY A 92 1.93 11.55 10.70
CA GLY A 92 3.20 11.45 11.41
C GLY A 92 4.06 12.73 11.35
N ASN A 93 5.30 12.63 11.84
CA ASN A 93 6.28 13.73 11.81
C ASN A 93 7.54 13.38 11.01
N THR A 94 7.60 12.19 10.42
CA THR A 94 8.76 11.68 9.69
C THR A 94 8.74 12.20 8.24
N PRO A 95 9.91 12.45 7.62
CA PRO A 95 9.98 12.78 6.19
C PRO A 95 9.43 11.67 5.29
N ALA A 96 8.93 12.04 4.11
CA ALA A 96 8.43 11.11 3.09
C ALA A 96 7.33 10.13 3.57
N VAL A 97 6.59 10.49 4.61
CA VAL A 97 5.38 9.75 5.02
C VAL A 97 4.23 10.13 4.10
N ILE A 98 3.47 9.14 3.61
CA ILE A 98 2.27 9.45 2.83
C ILE A 98 1.24 10.16 3.74
N PRO A 99 0.72 11.34 3.34
CA PRO A 99 -0.37 11.98 4.07
C PRO A 99 -1.63 11.12 4.07
N VAL A 100 -2.53 11.33 5.05
CA VAL A 100 -3.88 10.75 5.01
C VAL A 100 -4.56 11.22 3.72
N CYS A 101 -5.25 10.30 3.04
CA CYS A 101 -5.86 10.53 1.72
C CYS A 101 -4.87 11.03 0.65
N GLY A 102 -3.59 10.71 0.81
CA GLY A 102 -2.60 10.77 -0.25
C GLY A 102 -2.69 9.52 -1.14
N VAL A 103 -2.60 9.70 -2.45
CA VAL A 103 -2.61 8.59 -3.42
C VAL A 103 -1.35 8.66 -4.25
N ILE A 104 -0.68 7.52 -4.46
CA ILE A 104 0.49 7.39 -5.32
C ILE A 104 0.29 6.22 -6.30
N ALA A 105 0.76 6.40 -7.53
CA ALA A 105 0.86 5.31 -8.50
C ALA A 105 2.31 4.83 -8.56
N VAL A 106 2.52 3.53 -8.37
CA VAL A 106 3.85 2.91 -8.32
C VAL A 106 4.01 1.87 -9.41
N LYS A 107 5.21 1.76 -9.97
CA LYS A 107 5.53 0.81 -11.05
C LYS A 107 6.35 -0.36 -10.51
N ASN A 108 5.84 -1.58 -10.67
CA ASN A 108 6.52 -2.83 -10.32
C ASN A 108 7.05 -2.85 -8.87
N ALA A 109 6.34 -2.20 -7.95
CA ALA A 109 6.73 -2.10 -6.55
C ALA A 109 5.50 -2.01 -5.64
N ILE A 110 5.70 -2.34 -4.37
CA ILE A 110 4.76 -2.06 -3.28
C ILE A 110 5.55 -1.26 -2.24
N ILE A 111 4.93 -0.23 -1.67
CA ILE A 111 5.53 0.57 -0.61
C ILE A 111 4.69 0.37 0.66
N PRO A 112 5.00 -0.61 1.53
CA PRO A 112 4.18 -0.89 2.72
C PRO A 112 4.02 0.32 3.65
N ALA A 113 5.05 1.17 3.75
CA ALA A 113 5.02 2.41 4.53
C ALA A 113 4.10 3.49 3.93
N ALA A 114 3.69 3.34 2.66
CA ALA A 114 2.65 4.16 2.04
C ALA A 114 1.23 3.63 2.30
N HIS A 115 1.11 2.61 3.15
CA HIS A 115 -0.15 2.12 3.69
C HIS A 115 -0.26 2.50 5.18
N SER A 116 -1.48 2.63 5.69
CA SER A 116 -1.74 2.92 7.11
C SER A 116 -1.35 1.74 8.01
N ALA A 117 -1.10 2.01 9.29
CA ALA A 117 -0.92 0.95 10.29
C ALA A 117 -2.18 0.08 10.46
N ASP A 118 -3.36 0.65 10.23
CA ASP A 118 -4.63 -0.05 10.16
C ASP A 118 -4.90 -0.48 8.70
N ILE A 119 -4.41 -1.67 8.34
CA ILE A 119 -4.51 -2.19 6.98
C ILE A 119 -5.99 -2.50 6.67
N CYS A 120 -6.46 -2.05 5.50
CA CYS A 120 -7.87 -2.19 5.10
C CYS A 120 -8.89 -1.48 6.01
N CYS A 121 -8.46 -0.43 6.73
CA CYS A 121 -9.39 0.51 7.37
C CYS A 121 -10.41 1.01 6.33
N SER A 122 -11.68 0.68 6.55
CA SER A 122 -12.75 0.85 5.56
C SER A 122 -14.10 1.03 6.24
N LEU A 123 -15.10 1.35 5.43
CA LEU A 123 -16.49 1.51 5.88
C LEU A 123 -17.36 0.47 5.19
N HIS A 124 -18.30 -0.08 5.94
CA HIS A 124 -19.40 -0.89 5.41
C HIS A 124 -20.72 -0.21 5.82
N ALA A 125 -21.64 -0.07 4.85
CA ALA A 125 -22.95 0.52 5.10
C ALA A 125 -24.04 -0.49 4.75
N SER A 126 -24.98 -0.69 5.67
CA SER A 126 -26.19 -1.50 5.46
C SER A 126 -27.41 -0.61 5.56
N PHE A 127 -28.37 -0.80 4.65
CA PHE A 127 -29.61 -0.04 4.59
C PHE A 127 -30.78 -0.99 4.86
N PHE A 128 -31.59 -0.67 5.87
CA PHE A 128 -32.74 -1.47 6.27
C PHE A 128 -33.86 -0.57 6.79
N VAL A 129 -35.09 -1.06 6.73
CA VAL A 129 -36.27 -0.41 7.34
C VAL A 129 -36.46 -0.97 8.74
N SER A 130 -36.75 -0.12 9.71
CA SER A 130 -37.00 -0.49 11.10
C SER A 130 -38.12 0.36 11.66
N GLU A 131 -39.04 -0.29 12.38
CA GLU A 131 -40.08 0.37 13.17
C GLU A 131 -39.59 0.76 14.57
N LEU A 132 -38.38 0.33 14.94
CA LEU A 132 -37.74 0.71 16.21
C LEU A 132 -37.25 2.16 16.16
N ASP A 133 -37.34 2.85 17.29
CA ASP A 133 -36.76 4.18 17.46
C ASP A 133 -35.22 4.14 17.49
N THR A 134 -34.59 5.29 17.24
CA THR A 134 -33.12 5.42 17.17
C THR A 134 -32.42 4.95 18.44
N THR A 135 -32.99 5.21 19.62
CA THR A 135 -32.36 4.81 20.89
C THR A 135 -32.36 3.29 21.02
N SER A 136 -33.50 2.64 20.78
CA SER A 136 -33.60 1.18 20.78
C SER A 136 -32.62 0.51 19.81
N ILE A 137 -32.42 1.08 18.61
CA ILE A 137 -31.45 0.58 17.62
C ILE A 137 -30.02 0.73 18.15
N MET A 138 -29.64 1.93 18.64
CA MET A 138 -28.29 2.20 19.11
C MET A 138 -27.92 1.37 20.35
N ASP A 139 -28.85 1.20 21.29
CA ASP A 139 -28.67 0.35 22.48
C ASP A 139 -28.47 -1.12 22.08
N THR A 140 -29.26 -1.61 21.12
CA THR A 140 -29.11 -2.96 20.60
C THR A 140 -27.75 -3.13 19.93
N LEU A 141 -27.35 -2.21 19.05
CA LEU A 141 -26.04 -2.22 18.38
C LEU A 141 -24.89 -2.22 19.39
N GLN A 142 -24.98 -1.39 20.44
CA GLN A 142 -23.96 -1.33 21.49
C GLN A 142 -23.90 -2.64 22.30
N SER A 143 -25.04 -3.30 22.54
CA SER A 143 -25.08 -4.55 23.29
C SER A 143 -24.43 -5.73 22.56
N VAL A 144 -24.50 -5.75 21.22
CA VAL A 144 -23.97 -6.85 20.39
C VAL A 144 -22.59 -6.56 19.80
N THR A 145 -22.21 -5.28 19.69
CA THR A 145 -20.91 -4.84 19.17
C THR A 145 -19.92 -4.65 20.31
N ARG A 146 -18.66 -5.05 20.09
CA ARG A 146 -17.58 -4.82 21.06
C ARG A 146 -16.70 -3.69 20.56
N PHE A 147 -16.61 -2.63 21.35
CA PHE A 147 -15.75 -1.47 21.08
C PHE A 147 -14.52 -1.51 22.00
N GLY A 148 -13.40 -0.98 21.50
CA GLY A 148 -12.15 -0.88 22.26
C GLY A 148 -11.15 -2.00 22.01
N PRO A 149 -9.95 -1.90 22.61
CA PRO A 149 -8.88 -2.89 22.44
C PRO A 149 -9.25 -4.22 23.10
N GLY A 150 -8.63 -5.31 22.64
CA GLY A 150 -8.75 -6.65 23.26
C GLY A 150 -9.66 -7.63 22.52
N GLY A 151 -10.51 -7.14 21.61
CA GLY A 151 -11.32 -8.00 20.75
C GLY A 151 -12.31 -8.90 21.51
N ARG A 152 -12.72 -10.00 20.88
CA ARG A 152 -13.75 -10.91 21.40
C ARG A 152 -13.11 -12.17 22.04
N PRO A 153 -13.53 -12.58 23.25
CA PRO A 153 -13.11 -13.84 23.84
C PRO A 153 -13.34 -15.00 22.88
N LYS A 154 -12.45 -16.01 22.87
CA LYS A 154 -12.56 -17.15 21.94
C LYS A 154 -13.92 -17.85 21.99
N SER A 155 -14.52 -17.95 23.19
CA SER A 155 -15.85 -18.54 23.39
C SER A 155 -16.97 -17.80 22.67
N ASP A 156 -16.78 -16.51 22.42
CA ASP A 156 -17.84 -15.61 21.95
C ASP A 156 -17.69 -15.30 20.46
N GLN A 157 -16.59 -15.75 19.82
CA GLN A 157 -16.28 -15.53 18.40
C GLN A 157 -17.37 -16.10 17.49
N VAL A 158 -17.88 -15.24 16.60
CA VAL A 158 -18.85 -15.64 15.58
C VAL A 158 -18.11 -16.48 14.55
N GLN A 159 -18.47 -17.77 14.49
CA GLN A 159 -17.95 -18.70 13.51
C GLN A 159 -18.48 -18.32 12.13
N HIS A 160 -17.59 -18.22 11.14
CA HIS A 160 -17.99 -18.04 9.75
C HIS A 160 -17.26 -19.09 8.91
N ASP A 161 -17.99 -19.73 7.99
CA ASP A 161 -17.55 -20.87 7.18
C ASP A 161 -16.17 -20.69 6.48
N TRP A 162 -15.77 -19.47 6.11
CA TRP A 162 -14.46 -19.24 5.47
C TRP A 162 -13.26 -19.39 6.42
N ILE A 163 -13.46 -19.24 7.74
CA ILE A 163 -12.37 -19.34 8.74
C ILE A 163 -11.80 -20.77 8.79
N HIS A 164 -12.59 -21.79 8.46
CA HIS A 164 -12.16 -23.20 8.44
C HIS A 164 -11.63 -23.66 7.08
N SER A 165 -11.75 -22.84 6.03
CA SER A 165 -11.39 -23.23 4.66
C SER A 165 -9.92 -23.02 4.29
N SER A 166 -9.14 -22.35 5.16
CA SER A 166 -7.73 -22.01 4.88
C SER A 166 -6.71 -23.09 5.25
N GLU A 167 -7.13 -24.22 5.81
CA GLU A 167 -6.24 -25.38 6.07
C GLU A 167 -6.07 -26.31 4.85
N SER A 168 -6.59 -25.92 3.68
CA SER A 168 -6.60 -26.75 2.45
C SER A 168 -5.80 -26.17 1.28
N TYR A 169 -4.66 -25.53 1.53
CA TYR A 169 -3.70 -25.13 0.49
C TYR A 169 -2.26 -25.48 0.87
#